data_AF-A0A286IK39-F1
#
_entry.id   AF-A0A286IK39-F1
#
_cell.length_a   1.000
_cell.length_b   1.000
_cell.length_c   1.000
_cell.angle_alpha   90.00
_cell.angle_beta   90.00
_cell.angle_gamma   90.00
#
_symmetry.space_group_name_H-M   'P 1'
#
loop_
_entity.id
_entity.type
_entity.pdbx_description
1 polymer ?
#
loop_
_entity_poly.entity_id
_entity_poly.type
_entity_poly.pdbx_seq_one_letter_code
_entity_poly.pdbx_strand_id
1 'polypeptide(L)' 'MRMIQTSTTQLNDVVKYLYGETTNTENLELENDLCKDGDLLDFYLDSLALKASMDKITMSPSRRVIESIKAFSENYQPAI' A
#
# COMPACT_ATOMS: atom_id res chain seq x y z
N MET A 1 -17.23 13.94 -20.86
CA MET A 1 -16.28 12.96 -21.41
C MET A 1 -16.50 11.65 -20.68
N ARG A 2 -16.75 10.55 -21.38
CA ARG A 2 -16.81 9.20 -20.79
C ARG A 2 -15.35 8.71 -20.74
N MET A 3 -14.75 8.66 -19.55
CA MET A 3 -13.43 8.06 -19.41
C MET A 3 -13.58 6.56 -19.71
N ILE A 4 -12.80 6.07 -20.66
CA ILE A 4 -12.76 4.64 -20.99
C ILE A 4 -11.83 4.00 -19.97
N GLN A 5 -12.38 3.15 -19.10
CA GLN A 5 -11.58 2.42 -18.12
C GLN A 5 -10.78 1.35 -18.88
N THR A 6 -9.46 1.44 -18.80
CA THR A 6 -8.54 0.47 -19.39
C THR A 6 -8.04 -0.47 -18.30
N SER A 7 -7.61 -1.68 -18.66
CA SER A 7 -7.19 -2.70 -17.70
C SER A 7 -6.14 -2.19 -16.70
N THR A 8 -5.18 -1.35 -17.13
CA THR A 8 -4.19 -0.73 -16.24
C THR A 8 -4.80 0.19 -15.19
N THR A 9 -5.86 0.94 -15.54
CA THR A 9 -6.57 1.81 -14.60
C THR A 9 -7.32 0.98 -13.56
N GLN A 10 -7.98 -0.11 -13.98
CA GLN A 10 -8.67 -1.02 -13.06
C GLN A 10 -7.72 -1.69 -12.06
N LEU A 11 -6.55 -2.16 -12.51
CA LEU A 11 -5.55 -2.73 -11.61
C LEU A 11 -5.03 -1.71 -10.59
N ASN A 12 -4.84 -0.44 -10.99
CA ASN A 12 -4.46 0.62 -10.06
C ASN A 12 -5.55 0.89 -9.02
N ASP A 13 -6.81 0.82 -9.41
CA ASP A 13 -7.93 1.05 -8.49
C ASP A 13 -8.04 -0.10 -7.48
N VAL A 14 -7.74 -1.35 -7.88
CA VAL A 14 -7.57 -2.49 -6.95
C VAL A 14 -6.46 -2.23 -5.93
N VAL A 15 -5.31 -1.71 -6.36
CA VAL A 15 -4.19 -1.42 -5.43
C VAL A 15 -4.59 -0.32 -4.43
N LYS A 16 -5.23 0.76 -4.87
CA LYS A 16 -5.72 1.81 -3.95
C LYS A 16 -6.73 1.25 -2.96
N TYR A 17 -7.67 0.42 -3.42
CA TYR A 17 -8.66 -0.23 -2.58
C TYR A 17 -8.00 -1.12 -1.51
N LEU A 18 -6.99 -1.89 -1.88
CA LEU A 18 -6.22 -2.75 -0.96
C LEU A 18 -5.56 -1.96 0.19
N TYR A 19 -5.15 -0.71 -0.06
CA TYR A 19 -4.58 0.18 0.95
C TYR A 19 -5.60 1.11 1.61
N GLY A 20 -6.89 1.01 1.26
CA GLY A 20 -7.95 1.86 1.81
C GLY A 20 -7.88 3.32 1.34
N GLU A 21 -7.29 3.56 0.16
CA GLU A 21 -7.11 4.88 -0.43
C GLU A 21 -8.27 5.29 -1.37
N THR A 22 -9.38 4.56 -1.33
CA THR A 22 -10.57 4.76 -2.16
C THR A 22 -11.74 5.29 -1.32
N THR A 23 -12.62 6.05 -1.96
CA THR A 23 -13.89 6.51 -1.35
C THR A 23 -14.92 5.38 -1.32
N ASN A 24 -15.97 5.55 -0.50
CA ASN A 24 -17.06 4.57 -0.42
C ASN A 24 -17.75 4.32 -1.77
N THR A 25 -17.86 5.34 -2.62
CA THR A 25 -18.47 5.20 -3.94
C THR A 25 -17.57 4.36 -4.86
N GLU A 26 -16.26 4.64 -4.86
CA GLU A 26 -15.27 3.87 -5.64
C GLU A 26 -15.19 2.43 -5.15
N ASN A 27 -15.32 2.18 -3.85
CA ASN A 27 -15.39 0.83 -3.28
C ASN A 27 -16.55 0.04 -3.88
N LEU A 28 -17.76 0.63 -3.89
CA LEU A 28 -18.95 -0.05 -4.41
C LEU A 28 -18.84 -0.34 -5.91
N GLU A 29 -18.28 0.58 -6.68
CA GLU A 29 -18.03 0.38 -8.12
C GLU A 29 -17.03 -0.74 -8.36
N LEU A 30 -15.90 -0.74 -7.63
CA LEU A 30 -14.88 -1.76 -7.76
C LEU A 30 -15.36 -3.14 -7.29
N GLU A 31 -16.08 -3.22 -6.18
CA GLU A 31 -16.66 -4.47 -5.67
C GLU A 31 -17.64 -5.08 -6.69
N ASN A 32 -18.38 -4.23 -7.40
CA ASN A 32 -19.25 -4.66 -8.48
C ASN A 32 -18.46 -5.21 -9.67
N ASP A 33 -17.37 -4.56 -10.04
CA ASP A 33 -16.49 -5.02 -11.12
C ASP A 33 -15.79 -6.33 -10.77
N LEU A 34 -15.30 -6.49 -9.53
CA LEU A 34 -14.73 -7.73 -9.00
C LEU A 34 -15.72 -8.91 -9.05
N CYS A 35 -17.03 -8.65 -8.92
CA CYS A 35 -18.05 -9.70 -9.04
C CYS A 35 -18.32 -10.14 -10.49
N LYS A 36 -17.95 -9.30 -11.47
CA LYS A 36 -18.22 -9.52 -12.91
C LYS A 36 -16.99 -10.02 -13.66
N ASP A 37 -15.80 -9.65 -13.20
CA ASP A 37 -14.52 -9.95 -13.83
C ASP A 37 -13.68 -10.85 -12.92
N GLY A 38 -13.60 -12.13 -13.30
CA GLY A 38 -12.86 -13.14 -12.55
C GLY A 38 -11.35 -12.91 -12.56
N ASP A 39 -10.78 -12.39 -13.65
CA ASP A 39 -9.34 -12.13 -13.73
C ASP A 39 -8.96 -10.96 -12.80
N LEU A 40 -9.85 -9.94 -12.70
CA LEU A 40 -9.68 -8.84 -11.77
C LEU A 40 -9.79 -9.28 -10.31
N LEU A 41 -10.70 -10.23 -10.02
CA LEU A 41 -10.84 -10.83 -8.70
C LEU A 41 -9.59 -11.64 -8.32
N ASP A 42 -9.08 -12.46 -9.23
CA ASP A 42 -7.86 -13.24 -9.00
C ASP A 42 -6.67 -12.29 -8.71
N PHE A 43 -6.54 -11.20 -9.47
CA PHE A 43 -5.52 -10.18 -9.21
C PHE A 43 -5.67 -9.54 -7.82
N TYR A 44 -6.90 -9.23 -7.39
CA TYR A 44 -7.16 -8.69 -6.05
C TYR A 44 -6.75 -9.68 -4.95
N LEU A 45 -7.11 -10.96 -5.09
CA LEU A 45 -6.79 -12.01 -4.13
C LEU A 45 -5.28 -12.25 -4.02
N ASP A 46 -4.58 -12.29 -5.15
CA ASP A 46 -3.12 -12.40 -5.20
C ASP A 46 -2.44 -11.19 -4.53
N SER A 47 -2.93 -9.98 -4.81
CA SER A 47 -2.42 -8.75 -4.21
C SER A 47 -2.64 -8.72 -2.69
N LEU A 48 -3.80 -9.20 -2.22
CA LEU A 48 -4.12 -9.31 -0.80
C LEU A 48 -3.16 -10.28 -0.09
N ALA A 49 -2.89 -11.44 -0.70
CA ALA A 49 -1.96 -12.43 -0.17
C ALA A 49 -0.51 -11.90 -0.15
N LEU A 50 -0.10 -11.18 -1.20
CA LEU A 50 1.21 -10.54 -1.28
C LEU A 50 1.38 -9.48 -0.18
N LYS A 51 0.40 -8.58 0.00
CA LYS A 51 0.43 -7.58 1.07
C LYS A 51 0.56 -8.23 2.44
N ALA A 52 -0.25 -9.25 2.73
CA ALA A 52 -0.17 -9.99 3.99
C ALA A 52 1.19 -10.66 4.22
N SER A 53 1.89 -11.03 3.15
CA SER A 53 3.25 -11.57 3.21
C SER A 53 4.29 -10.46 3.44
N MET A 54 4.13 -9.30 2.81
CA MET A 54 4.99 -8.13 3.00
C MET A 54 4.89 -7.56 4.41
N ASP A 55 3.70 -7.57 5.02
CA ASP A 55 3.49 -7.10 6.39
C ASP A 55 4.29 -7.93 7.44
N LYS A 56 4.75 -9.14 7.07
CA LYS A 56 5.61 -9.99 7.92
C LYS A 56 7.09 -9.66 7.79
N ILE A 57 7.49 -8.83 6.82
CA ILE A 57 8.89 -8.48 6.60
C ILE A 57 9.32 -7.54 7.73
N THR A 58 10.12 -8.06 8.66
CA THR A 58 10.77 -7.27 9.69
C THR A 58 12.10 -6.75 9.16
N MET A 59 12.30 -5.43 9.15
CA MET A 59 13.61 -4.84 8.87
C MET A 59 14.22 -4.30 10.15
N SER A 60 15.52 -4.55 10.33
CA SER A 60 16.31 -3.93 11.41
C SER A 60 17.22 -2.84 10.83
N PRO A 61 17.31 -1.66 11.45
CA PRO A 61 18.25 -0.65 11.01
C PRO A 61 19.69 -1.16 11.16
N SER A 62 20.58 -0.68 10.28
CA SER A 62 22.00 -1.03 10.41
C SER A 62 22.59 -0.49 11.71
N ARG A 63 23.56 -1.21 12.28
CA ARG A 63 24.24 -0.81 13.52
C ARG A 63 24.78 0.62 13.47
N ARG A 64 25.36 1.01 12.33
CA ARG A 64 25.87 2.37 12.09
C ARG A 64 24.81 3.45 12.30
N VAL A 65 23.58 3.21 11.81
CA VAL A 65 22.47 4.18 11.96
C VAL A 65 22.05 4.28 13.42
N ILE A 66 21.95 3.14 14.12
CA ILE A 66 21.64 3.09 15.55
C ILE A 66 22.67 3.91 16.34
N GLU A 67 23.96 3.69 16.08
CA GLU A 67 25.06 4.40 16.75
C GLU A 67 25.04 5.91 16.45
N SER A 68 24.74 6.29 15.21
CA SER A 68 24.66 7.71 14.82
C SER A 68 23.51 8.44 15.55
N ILE A 69 22.33 7.81 15.64
CA ILE A 69 21.18 8.37 16.36
C ILE A 69 21.48 8.48 17.85
N LYS A 70 22.08 7.44 18.44
CA LYS A 70 22.47 7.43 19.85
C LYS A 70 23.46 8.56 20.16
N ALA A 71 24.49 8.72 19.32
CA ALA A 71 25.48 9.78 19.47
C ALA A 71 24.85 11.19 19.35
N PHE A 72 23.91 11.39 18.41
CA PHE A 72 23.18 12.65 18.32
C PHE A 72 22.38 12.93 19.61
N SER A 73 21.62 11.94 20.08
CA SER A 73 20.80 12.09 21.29
C SER A 73 21.62 12.39 22.54
N GLU A 74 22.79 11.76 22.68
CA GLU A 74 23.69 11.96 23.83
C GLU A 74 24.36 13.33 23.83
N ASN A 75 24.62 13.89 22.65
CA ASN A 75 25.33 15.17 22.48
C ASN A 75 24.39 16.34 22.15
N TYR A 76 23.08 16.12 22.22
CA TYR A 76 22.11 17.17 21.91
C TYR A 76 22.18 18.28 22.96
N GLN A 77 22.59 19.48 22.54
CA GLN A 77 22.48 20.69 23.32
C GLN A 77 21.35 21.54 22.71
N PRO A 78 20.28 21.85 23.46
CA PRO A 78 19.25 22.76 22.99
C PRO A 78 19.89 24.11 22.71
N ALA A 79 19.56 24.70 21.55
CA ALA A 79 19.93 26.08 21.27
C ALA A 79 19.24 27.00 22.29
N ILE A 80 20.03 27.74 23.06
CA ILE A 80 19.56 28.75 24.03
C ILE A 80 19.16 30.01 23.28
#